data_AF-A0A955NFL6-F1
#
_entry.id   AF-A0A955NFL6-F1
#
_cell.length_a   1.000
_cell.length_b   1.000
_cell.length_c   1.000
_cell.angle_alpha   90.00
_cell.angle_beta   90.00
_cell.angle_gamma   90.00
#
_symmetry.space_group_name_H-M   'P 1'
#
loop_
_entity.id
_entity.type
_entity.pdbx_description
1 polymer ?
#
loop_
_entity_poly.entity_id
_entity_poly.type
_entity_poly.pdbx_seq_one_letter_code
_entity_poly.pdbx_strand_id
1 'polypeptide(L)'
;MKLKPTLVKCLFLGAARIHVAALVVWVLFALFRKETLELGDPWPWVFIGVHTYALAWAFGRIEGSRFGYLFTRGYSSDTLWLHKMIVSFLGAAVGMLPATLIVGASIRSFVQDHLLQNPYYPILASLDFKTVLTWWFGYAVFLPVFHYGWTRLAQPTEQSGAGGWLILAFLLTLFVALNIGLSGPPRVVRSLLVAGGLLSSVILYVGWRLHRDVEVSK
;
A
#
# COMPACT_ATOMS: atom_id res chain seq x y z
N MET A 1 -4.00 17.68 -15.41
CA MET A 1 -5.30 17.07 -15.05
C MET A 1 -5.77 17.68 -13.73
N LYS A 2 -7.06 18.01 -13.57
CA LYS A 2 -7.57 18.62 -12.33
C LYS A 2 -8.10 17.52 -11.38
N LEU A 3 -7.69 17.57 -10.11
CA LEU A 3 -8.25 16.71 -9.07
C LEU A 3 -9.70 17.09 -8.81
N LYS A 4 -10.61 16.11 -8.77
CA LYS A 4 -12.04 16.33 -8.49
C LYS A 4 -12.41 15.71 -7.14
N PRO A 5 -12.65 16.53 -6.09
CA PRO A 5 -12.92 16.03 -4.74
C PRO A 5 -14.12 15.08 -4.64
N THR A 6 -15.17 15.30 -5.43
CA THR A 6 -16.36 14.45 -5.46
C THR A 6 -16.05 13.04 -5.96
N LEU A 7 -15.17 12.91 -6.96
CA LEU A 7 -14.72 11.62 -7.48
C LEU A 7 -13.84 10.90 -6.46
N VAL A 8 -12.91 11.63 -5.82
CA VAL A 8 -12.08 11.08 -4.72
C VAL A 8 -12.99 10.53 -3.63
N LYS A 9 -13.96 11.31 -3.15
CA LYS A 9 -14.92 10.89 -2.12
C LYS A 9 -15.71 9.66 -2.54
N CYS A 10 -16.23 9.63 -3.76
CA CYS A 10 -17.03 8.51 -4.27
C CYS A 10 -16.22 7.21 -4.31
N LEU A 11 -15.00 7.24 -4.87
CA LEU A 11 -14.11 6.09 -4.93
C LEU A 11 -13.70 5.66 -3.52
N PHE A 12 -13.31 6.60 -2.66
CA PHE A 12 -12.88 6.34 -1.29
C PHE A 12 -13.99 5.65 -0.46
N LEU A 13 -15.23 6.13 -0.56
CA LEU A 13 -16.37 5.48 0.10
C LEU A 13 -16.66 4.08 -0.46
N GLY A 14 -16.35 3.84 -1.73
CA GLY A 14 -16.46 2.52 -2.36
C GLY A 14 -15.60 1.45 -1.71
N ALA A 15 -14.48 1.83 -1.08
CA ALA A 15 -13.56 0.94 -0.37
C ALA A 15 -13.59 1.12 1.16
N ALA A 16 -14.62 1.79 1.70
CA ALA A 16 -14.71 2.12 3.13
C ALA A 16 -14.52 0.91 4.06
N ARG A 17 -15.09 -0.25 3.72
CA ARG A 17 -14.96 -1.49 4.51
C ARG A 17 -13.50 -1.96 4.61
N ILE A 18 -12.74 -1.83 3.52
CA ILE A 18 -11.31 -2.18 3.48
C ILE A 18 -10.51 -1.20 4.35
N HIS A 19 -10.78 0.10 4.23
CA HIS A 19 -10.12 1.12 5.03
C HIS A 19 -10.36 0.94 6.54
N VAL A 20 -11.60 0.67 6.94
CA VAL A 20 -11.97 0.42 8.35
C VAL A 20 -11.30 -0.84 8.87
N ALA A 21 -11.34 -1.94 8.10
CA ALA A 21 -10.66 -3.17 8.51
C ALA A 21 -9.15 -2.95 8.69
N ALA A 22 -8.51 -2.23 7.76
CA ALA A 22 -7.09 -1.94 7.86
C ALA A 22 -6.74 -1.03 9.03
N LEU A 23 -7.56 -0.02 9.30
CA LEU A 23 -7.43 0.83 10.48
C LEU A 23 -7.46 0.01 11.76
N VAL A 24 -8.46 -0.86 11.92
CA VAL A 24 -8.60 -1.71 13.10
C VAL A 24 -7.37 -2.59 13.27
N VAL A 25 -6.93 -3.28 12.22
CA VAL A 25 -5.75 -4.15 12.28
C VAL A 25 -4.49 -3.37 12.66
N TRP A 26 -4.23 -2.24 12.01
CA TRP A 26 -3.05 -1.42 12.31
C TRP A 26 -3.06 -0.85 13.72
N VAL A 27 -4.20 -0.32 14.18
CA VAL A 27 -4.33 0.24 15.52
C VAL A 27 -4.15 -0.85 16.58
N LEU A 28 -4.80 -2.00 16.42
CA LEU A 28 -4.64 -3.11 17.36
C LEU A 28 -3.20 -3.64 17.38
N PHE A 29 -2.58 -3.80 16.21
CA PHE A 29 -1.19 -4.22 16.11
C PHE A 29 -0.24 -3.21 16.78
N ALA A 30 -0.42 -1.92 16.49
CA ALA A 30 0.38 -0.84 17.06
C ALA A 30 0.14 -0.63 18.56
N LEU A 31 -0.99 -1.03 19.14
CA LEU A 31 -1.21 -0.89 20.59
C LEU A 31 -0.77 -2.14 21.37
N PHE A 32 -1.11 -3.33 20.86
CA PHE A 32 -1.07 -4.56 21.66
C PHE A 32 0.08 -5.50 21.34
N ARG A 33 0.88 -5.25 20.29
CA ARG A 33 2.13 -6.01 20.10
C ARG A 33 3.07 -5.74 21.28
N LYS A 34 3.37 -6.78 22.08
CA LYS A 34 4.20 -6.66 23.30
C LYS A 34 5.67 -6.39 23.02
N GLU A 35 6.16 -6.90 21.90
CA GLU A 35 7.55 -6.77 21.46
C GLU A 35 7.79 -5.43 20.74
N THR A 36 9.05 -5.08 20.53
CA THR A 36 9.43 -3.98 19.64
C THR A 36 8.91 -4.20 18.24
N LEU A 37 8.58 -3.10 17.57
CA LEU A 37 8.26 -3.15 16.15
C LEU A 37 9.57 -3.32 15.38
N GLU A 38 9.84 -4.54 14.96
CA GLU A 38 11.02 -4.90 14.19
C GLU A 38 10.75 -4.80 12.69
N LEU A 39 11.75 -4.32 11.95
CA LEU A 39 11.72 -4.31 10.48
C LEU A 39 11.60 -5.73 9.91
N GLY A 40 12.24 -6.70 10.58
CA GLY A 40 12.24 -8.10 10.19
C GLY A 40 10.93 -8.85 10.49
N ASP A 41 9.98 -8.25 11.21
CA ASP A 41 8.68 -8.89 11.45
C ASP A 41 7.96 -9.07 10.10
N PRO A 42 7.67 -10.31 9.64
CA PRO A 42 7.01 -10.53 8.37
C PRO A 42 5.54 -10.10 8.35
N TRP A 43 4.88 -10.02 9.52
CA TRP A 43 3.43 -9.77 9.58
C TRP A 43 3.00 -8.41 9.03
N PRO A 44 3.66 -7.28 9.38
CA PRO A 44 3.42 -5.99 8.74
C PRO A 44 3.54 -6.05 7.22
N TRP A 45 4.55 -6.72 6.68
CA TRP A 45 4.78 -6.80 5.23
C TRP A 45 3.71 -7.64 4.52
N VAL A 46 3.34 -8.78 5.10
CA VAL A 46 2.23 -9.60 4.62
C VAL A 46 0.94 -8.78 4.63
N PHE A 47 0.68 -8.06 5.71
CA PHE A 47 -0.51 -7.23 5.83
C PHE A 47 -0.54 -6.09 4.80
N ILE A 48 0.59 -5.39 4.60
CA ILE A 48 0.72 -4.36 3.55
C ILE A 48 0.41 -4.97 2.18
N GLY A 49 0.97 -6.13 1.86
CA GLY A 49 0.70 -6.84 0.61
C GLY A 49 -0.78 -7.17 0.43
N VAL A 50 -1.41 -7.77 1.44
CA VAL A 50 -2.85 -8.12 1.41
C VAL A 50 -3.73 -6.87 1.29
N HIS A 51 -3.44 -5.83 2.07
CA HIS A 51 -4.22 -4.59 2.05
C HIS A 51 -4.10 -3.87 0.71
N THR A 52 -2.89 -3.75 0.17
CA THR A 52 -2.66 -3.12 -1.15
C THR A 52 -3.29 -3.91 -2.29
N TYR A 53 -3.24 -5.24 -2.24
CA TYR A 53 -3.98 -6.10 -3.17
C TYR A 53 -5.49 -5.87 -3.08
N ALA A 54 -6.06 -5.84 -1.87
CA ALA A 54 -7.49 -5.60 -1.65
C ALA A 54 -7.92 -4.23 -2.19
N LEU A 55 -7.11 -3.18 -2.00
CA LEU A 55 -7.35 -1.86 -2.57
C LEU A 55 -7.33 -1.90 -4.10
N ALA A 56 -6.29 -2.49 -4.70
CA ALA A 56 -6.17 -2.60 -6.16
C ALA A 56 -7.36 -3.38 -6.75
N TRP A 57 -7.76 -4.48 -6.11
CA TRP A 57 -8.92 -5.27 -6.52
C TRP A 57 -10.23 -4.48 -6.44
N ALA A 58 -10.46 -3.73 -5.36
CA ALA A 58 -11.66 -2.93 -5.17
C ALA A 58 -11.81 -1.80 -6.21
N PHE A 59 -10.69 -1.18 -6.61
CA PHE A 59 -10.67 -0.12 -7.63
C PHE A 59 -10.54 -0.65 -9.06
N GLY A 60 -10.23 -1.93 -9.19
CA GLY A 60 -9.83 -2.53 -10.43
C GLY A 60 -10.95 -2.89 -11.41
N ARG A 61 -12.18 -3.14 -10.94
CA ARG A 61 -13.30 -3.52 -11.82
C ARG A 61 -13.82 -2.33 -12.64
N ILE A 62 -13.15 -2.02 -13.76
CA ILE A 62 -13.56 -1.02 -14.77
C ILE A 62 -14.90 -1.42 -15.43
N GLU A 63 -15.25 -2.70 -15.42
CA GLU A 63 -16.50 -3.22 -16.01
C GLU A 63 -17.73 -3.08 -15.09
N GLY A 64 -17.57 -2.52 -13.89
CA GLY A 64 -18.73 -2.22 -13.05
C GLY A 64 -19.60 -1.11 -13.68
N SER A 65 -20.92 -1.25 -13.61
CA SER A 65 -21.89 -0.23 -14.05
C SER A 65 -21.60 1.19 -13.53
N ARG A 66 -20.90 1.28 -12.39
CA ARG A 66 -20.42 2.53 -11.79
C ARG A 66 -19.35 3.25 -12.63
N PHE A 67 -18.44 2.53 -13.28
CA PHE A 67 -17.39 3.11 -14.12
C PHE A 67 -17.93 3.49 -15.49
N GLY A 68 -18.82 2.68 -16.07
CA GLY A 68 -19.58 3.06 -17.27
C GLY A 68 -20.30 4.40 -17.08
N TYR A 69 -20.95 4.59 -15.91
CA TYR A 69 -21.55 5.88 -15.56
C TYR A 69 -20.55 7.04 -15.45
N LEU A 70 -19.33 6.81 -14.95
CA LEU A 70 -18.31 7.86 -14.89
C LEU A 70 -17.85 8.27 -16.30
N PHE A 71 -17.73 7.33 -17.22
CA PHE A 71 -17.43 7.65 -18.62
C PHE A 71 -18.55 8.47 -19.27
N THR A 72 -19.82 8.14 -19.05
CA THR A 72 -20.95 8.95 -19.58
C THR A 72 -21.02 10.34 -18.97
N ARG A 73 -20.40 10.57 -17.81
CA ARG A 73 -20.24 11.89 -17.19
C ARG A 73 -18.99 12.65 -17.66
N GLY A 74 -18.31 12.16 -18.70
CA GLY A 74 -17.19 12.84 -19.36
C GLY A 74 -15.85 12.76 -18.61
N TYR A 75 -15.67 11.77 -17.74
CA TYR A 75 -14.37 11.50 -17.12
C TYR A 75 -13.50 10.69 -18.09
N SER A 76 -12.28 11.18 -18.36
CA SER A 76 -11.30 10.43 -19.16
C SER A 76 -10.70 9.25 -18.38
N SER A 77 -10.25 8.23 -19.09
CA SER A 77 -9.56 7.05 -18.52
C SER A 77 -8.38 7.46 -17.65
N ASP A 78 -7.52 8.37 -18.15
CA ASP A 78 -6.39 8.92 -17.39
C ASP A 78 -6.86 9.54 -16.07
N THR A 79 -7.97 10.31 -16.10
CA THR A 79 -8.50 10.97 -14.90
C THR A 79 -8.92 9.93 -13.87
N LEU A 80 -9.60 8.87 -14.31
CA LEU A 80 -10.03 7.80 -13.43
C LEU A 80 -8.84 7.04 -12.85
N TRP A 81 -7.82 6.71 -13.66
CA TRP A 81 -6.61 6.04 -13.20
C TRP A 81 -5.88 6.85 -12.12
N LEU A 82 -5.64 8.13 -12.36
CA LEU A 82 -4.98 9.01 -11.39
C LEU A 82 -5.75 9.08 -10.07
N HIS A 83 -7.09 9.20 -10.13
CA HIS A 83 -7.91 9.24 -8.91
C HIS A 83 -7.90 7.91 -8.16
N LYS A 84 -7.87 6.76 -8.86
CA LYS A 84 -7.71 5.44 -8.22
C LYS A 84 -6.38 5.33 -7.48
N MET A 85 -5.29 5.78 -8.10
CA MET A 85 -3.97 5.81 -7.46
C MET A 85 -4.01 6.66 -6.19
N ILE A 86 -4.50 7.90 -6.29
CA ILE A 86 -4.61 8.82 -5.14
C ILE A 86 -5.46 8.22 -4.03
N VAL A 87 -6.63 7.68 -4.36
CA VAL A 87 -7.55 7.08 -3.39
C VAL A 87 -6.94 5.85 -2.73
N SER A 88 -6.13 5.07 -3.45
CA SER A 88 -5.42 3.93 -2.86
C SER A 88 -4.35 4.37 -1.86
N PHE A 89 -3.61 5.45 -2.16
CA PHE A 89 -2.67 6.05 -1.20
C PHE A 89 -3.39 6.64 0.01
N LEU A 90 -4.52 7.33 -0.18
CA LEU A 90 -5.35 7.81 0.92
C LEU A 90 -5.90 6.64 1.76
N GLY A 91 -6.28 5.53 1.12
CA GLY A 91 -6.74 4.32 1.78
C GLY A 91 -5.67 3.67 2.64
N ALA A 92 -4.45 3.56 2.13
CA ALA A 92 -3.28 3.15 2.91
C ALA A 92 -3.06 4.09 4.09
N ALA A 93 -3.18 5.41 3.86
CA ALA A 93 -3.00 6.40 4.90
C ALA A 93 -4.03 6.32 6.02
N VAL A 94 -5.31 6.05 5.72
CA VAL A 94 -6.33 5.88 6.76
C VAL A 94 -6.02 4.72 7.69
N GLY A 95 -5.47 3.62 7.18
CA GLY A 95 -5.01 2.52 8.04
C GLY A 95 -3.75 2.88 8.83
N MET A 96 -2.75 3.41 8.13
CA MET A 96 -1.38 3.52 8.65
C MET A 96 -1.12 4.78 9.50
N LEU A 97 -1.77 5.90 9.17
CA LEU A 97 -1.55 7.18 9.85
C LEU A 97 -1.90 7.09 11.33
N PRO A 98 -3.05 6.51 11.75
CA PRO A 98 -3.34 6.39 13.18
C PRO A 98 -2.32 5.52 13.92
N ALA A 99 -1.85 4.41 13.34
CA ALA A 99 -0.77 3.63 13.93
C ALA A 99 0.54 4.42 14.05
N THR A 100 0.86 5.23 13.04
CA THR A 100 2.02 6.12 13.05
C THR A 100 1.92 7.17 14.15
N LEU A 101 0.74 7.76 14.35
CA LEU A 101 0.48 8.72 15.42
C LEU A 101 0.52 8.04 16.80
N ILE A 102 -0.03 6.84 16.94
CA ILE A 102 0.02 6.06 18.20
C ILE A 102 1.47 5.81 18.64
N VAL A 103 2.35 5.47 17.70
CA VAL A 103 3.76 5.23 17.99
C VAL A 103 4.51 6.56 18.18
N GLY A 104 4.33 7.52 17.28
CA GLY A 104 5.04 8.81 17.31
C GLY A 104 4.68 9.69 18.50
N ALA A 105 3.42 9.66 18.94
CA ALA A 105 2.95 10.38 20.13
C ALA A 105 3.17 9.60 21.44
N SER A 106 3.89 8.47 21.40
CA SER A 106 4.16 7.62 22.57
C SER A 106 2.91 7.06 23.28
N ILE A 107 1.76 7.02 22.61
CA ILE A 107 0.51 6.43 23.14
C ILE A 107 0.72 4.92 23.36
N ARG A 108 1.39 4.25 22.42
CA ARG A 108 1.82 2.85 22.58
C ARG A 108 2.63 2.67 23.86
N SER A 109 3.58 3.56 24.14
CA SER A 109 4.39 3.51 25.35
C SER A 109 3.57 3.64 26.62
N PHE A 110 2.65 4.60 26.65
CA PHE A 110 1.72 4.74 27.77
C PHE A 110 0.89 3.48 28.00
N VAL A 111 0.31 2.90 26.94
CA VAL A 111 -0.50 1.67 27.04
C VAL A 111 0.34 0.48 27.53
N GLN A 112 1.55 0.31 27.02
CA GLN A 112 2.43 -0.80 27.42
C GLN A 112 2.88 -0.68 28.88
N ASP A 113 3.26 0.51 29.31
CA ASP A 113 3.77 0.76 30.66
C ASP A 113 2.63 0.76 31.71
N HIS A 114 1.53 1.46 31.45
CA HIS A 114 0.50 1.71 32.46
C HIS A 114 -0.66 0.70 32.43
N LEU A 115 -1.04 0.19 31.25
CA LEU A 115 -2.16 -0.75 31.14
C LEU A 115 -1.69 -2.21 31.11
N LEU A 116 -0.58 -2.47 30.44
CA LEU A 116 -0.05 -3.84 30.27
C LEU A 116 1.09 -4.17 31.24
N GLN A 117 1.53 -3.20 32.05
CA GLN A 117 2.59 -3.35 33.04
C GLN A 117 3.86 -3.98 32.45
N ASN A 118 4.25 -3.53 31.25
CA ASN A 118 5.41 -4.05 30.52
C ASN A 118 6.69 -3.26 30.90
N PRO A 119 7.58 -3.81 31.75
CA PRO A 119 8.71 -3.06 32.28
C PRO A 119 9.81 -2.76 31.26
N TYR A 120 9.75 -3.35 30.06
CA TYR A 120 10.79 -3.25 29.03
C TYR A 120 10.52 -2.17 27.97
N TYR A 121 9.35 -1.55 27.99
CA TYR A 121 8.86 -0.75 26.86
C TYR A 121 9.29 0.74 26.79
N PRO A 122 9.60 1.49 27.88
CA PRO A 122 9.79 2.95 27.79
C PRO A 122 11.03 3.42 26.99
N ILE A 123 11.96 2.53 26.64
CA ILE A 123 13.24 2.89 25.99
C ILE A 123 13.15 2.85 24.45
N LEU A 124 12.06 2.35 23.86
CA LEU A 124 12.06 1.84 22.47
C LEU A 124 11.26 2.68 21.45
N ALA A 125 10.61 3.78 21.88
CA ALA A 125 9.73 4.59 21.04
C ALA A 125 10.39 5.13 19.74
N SER A 126 11.67 5.49 19.79
CA SER A 126 12.39 6.03 18.62
C SER A 126 12.71 4.98 17.55
N LEU A 127 12.87 3.71 17.95
CA LEU A 127 13.11 2.60 17.05
C LEU A 127 11.80 2.19 16.37
N ASP A 128 10.73 2.03 17.17
CA ASP A 128 9.40 1.70 16.66
C ASP A 128 8.91 2.73 15.64
N PHE A 129 9.18 4.02 15.86
CA PHE A 129 8.80 5.06 14.91
C PHE A 129 9.52 4.92 13.55
N LYS A 130 10.82 4.63 13.55
CA LYS A 130 11.58 4.39 12.30
C LYS A 130 11.06 3.15 11.56
N THR A 131 10.73 2.10 12.28
CA THR A 131 10.15 0.88 11.70
C THR A 131 8.82 1.21 11.02
N VAL A 132 7.91 1.91 11.70
CA VAL A 132 6.62 2.32 11.14
C VAL A 132 6.77 3.22 9.91
N LEU A 133 7.73 4.15 9.91
CA LEU A 133 8.05 4.95 8.72
C LEU A 133 8.55 4.09 7.55
N THR A 134 9.26 3.00 7.83
CA THR A 134 9.72 2.08 6.77
C THR A 134 8.56 1.27 6.19
N TRP A 135 7.54 0.95 6.99
CA TRP A 135 6.33 0.30 6.48
C TRP A 135 5.51 1.20 5.55
N TRP A 136 5.55 2.53 5.70
CA TRP A 136 5.01 3.44 4.69
C TRP A 136 5.67 3.30 3.34
N PHE A 137 6.99 3.08 3.33
CA PHE A 137 7.72 2.77 2.11
C PHE A 137 7.24 1.47 1.47
N GLY A 138 6.85 0.48 2.27
CA GLY A 138 6.14 -0.71 1.80
C GLY A 138 4.90 -0.36 0.97
N TYR A 139 3.99 0.47 1.48
CA TYR A 139 2.84 0.91 0.70
C TYR A 139 3.23 1.60 -0.62
N ALA A 140 4.26 2.45 -0.59
CA ALA A 140 4.76 3.14 -1.78
C ALA A 140 5.34 2.19 -2.84
N VAL A 141 5.81 1.01 -2.44
CA VAL A 141 6.35 -0.01 -3.32
C VAL A 141 5.28 -0.98 -3.84
N PHE A 142 4.42 -1.49 -2.96
CA PHE A 142 3.41 -2.48 -3.32
C PHE A 142 2.25 -1.90 -4.13
N LEU A 143 1.79 -0.68 -3.81
CA LEU A 143 0.64 -0.07 -4.51
C LEU A 143 0.87 0.01 -6.03
N PRO A 144 1.99 0.55 -6.53
CA PRO A 144 2.26 0.58 -7.97
C PRO A 144 2.27 -0.78 -8.64
N VAL A 145 2.86 -1.79 -7.99
CA VAL A 145 2.96 -3.15 -8.53
C VAL A 145 1.58 -3.77 -8.72
N PHE A 146 0.72 -3.67 -7.69
CA PHE A 146 -0.62 -4.22 -7.78
C PHE A 146 -1.50 -3.46 -8.77
N HIS A 147 -1.40 -2.13 -8.82
CA HIS A 147 -2.11 -1.34 -9.84
C HIS A 147 -1.62 -1.67 -11.25
N TYR A 148 -0.31 -1.84 -11.45
CA TYR A 148 0.26 -2.27 -12.73
C TYR A 148 -0.26 -3.64 -13.16
N GLY A 149 -0.11 -4.65 -12.30
CA GLY A 149 -0.53 -6.00 -12.65
C GLY A 149 -2.04 -6.09 -12.84
N TRP A 150 -2.82 -5.28 -12.13
CA TRP A 150 -4.24 -5.15 -12.38
C TRP A 150 -4.56 -4.53 -13.75
N THR A 151 -3.92 -3.41 -14.11
CA THR A 151 -4.07 -2.82 -15.46
C THR A 151 -3.71 -3.82 -16.55
N ARG A 152 -2.72 -4.70 -16.32
CA ARG A 152 -2.34 -5.76 -17.27
C ARG A 152 -3.37 -6.88 -17.36
N LEU A 153 -3.95 -7.30 -16.23
CA LEU A 153 -5.00 -8.32 -16.19
C LEU A 153 -6.28 -7.87 -16.91
N ALA A 154 -6.58 -6.58 -16.92
CA ALA A 154 -7.74 -6.02 -17.60
C ALA A 154 -7.59 -5.96 -19.15
N GLN A 155 -6.46 -6.40 -19.71
CA GLN A 155 -6.22 -6.33 -21.15
C GLN A 155 -6.80 -7.55 -21.88
N PRO A 156 -7.49 -7.36 -23.02
CA PRO A 156 -8.04 -8.44 -23.82
C PRO A 156 -6.96 -9.09 -24.72
N THR A 157 -5.81 -9.43 -24.14
CA THR A 157 -4.69 -10.07 -24.85
C THR A 157 -4.43 -11.47 -24.31
N GLU A 158 -3.91 -12.38 -25.14
CA GLU A 158 -3.54 -13.75 -24.73
C GLU A 158 -2.55 -13.79 -23.54
N GLN A 159 -1.85 -12.67 -23.28
CA GLN A 159 -0.88 -12.52 -22.20
C GLN A 159 -1.44 -11.82 -20.94
N SER A 160 -2.76 -11.70 -20.78
CA SER A 160 -3.38 -11.08 -19.60
C SER A 160 -2.88 -11.70 -18.28
N GLY A 161 -2.67 -13.03 -18.26
CA GLY A 161 -2.12 -13.77 -17.11
C GLY A 161 -0.68 -13.41 -16.74
N ALA A 162 0.12 -12.81 -17.64
CA ALA A 162 1.50 -12.42 -17.35
C ALA A 162 1.58 -11.34 -16.24
N GLY A 163 0.53 -10.53 -16.07
CA GLY A 163 0.45 -9.57 -14.96
C GLY A 163 0.43 -10.25 -13.59
N GLY A 164 -0.28 -11.37 -13.46
CA GLY A 164 -0.32 -12.16 -12.23
C GLY A 164 1.03 -12.79 -11.89
N TRP A 165 1.72 -13.33 -12.91
CA TRP A 165 3.08 -13.88 -12.74
C TRP A 165 4.11 -12.82 -12.35
N LEU A 166 3.98 -11.59 -12.87
CA LEU A 166 4.87 -10.48 -12.53
C LEU A 166 4.63 -9.98 -11.10
N ILE A 167 3.37 -9.90 -10.66
CA ILE A 167 3.02 -9.66 -9.25
C ILE A 167 3.62 -10.77 -8.37
N LEU A 168 3.43 -12.04 -8.73
CA LEU A 168 3.94 -13.16 -7.93
C LEU A 168 5.47 -13.15 -7.82
N ALA A 169 6.17 -12.96 -8.94
CA ALA A 169 7.63 -12.87 -8.97
C ALA A 169 8.14 -11.68 -8.13
N PHE A 170 7.44 -10.55 -8.20
CA PHE A 170 7.74 -9.38 -7.38
C PHE A 170 7.55 -9.67 -5.88
N LEU A 171 6.42 -10.28 -5.50
CA LEU A 171 6.12 -10.64 -4.11
C LEU A 171 7.15 -11.63 -3.55
N LEU A 172 7.54 -12.64 -4.34
CA LEU A 172 8.55 -13.62 -3.94
C LEU A 172 9.94 -12.96 -3.78
N THR A 173 10.35 -12.14 -4.74
CA THR A 173 11.63 -11.43 -4.69
C THR A 173 11.69 -10.48 -3.49
N LEU A 174 10.60 -9.76 -3.25
CA LEU A 174 10.49 -8.84 -2.12
C LEU A 174 10.45 -9.61 -0.80
N PHE A 175 9.71 -10.71 -0.71
CA PHE A 175 9.72 -11.57 0.48
C PHE A 175 11.13 -12.07 0.81
N VAL A 176 11.87 -12.56 -0.19
CA VAL A 176 13.27 -12.99 -0.01
C VAL A 176 14.16 -11.83 0.40
N ALA A 177 14.05 -10.68 -0.26
CA ALA A 177 14.84 -9.48 0.05
C ALA A 177 14.55 -8.92 1.46
N LEU A 178 13.30 -8.97 1.92
CA LEU A 178 12.91 -8.51 3.25
C LEU A 178 13.40 -9.47 4.33
N ASN A 179 13.26 -10.79 4.14
CA ASN A 179 13.73 -11.79 5.11
C ASN A 179 15.26 -11.82 5.24
N ILE A 180 15.99 -11.62 4.14
CA ILE A 180 17.47 -11.64 4.15
C ILE A 180 18.03 -10.26 4.52
N GLY A 181 17.43 -9.19 4.01
CA GLY A 181 18.01 -7.85 4.01
C GLY A 181 17.62 -6.96 5.19
N LEU A 182 16.41 -7.11 5.75
CA LEU A 182 15.96 -6.24 6.86
C LEU A 182 16.55 -6.62 8.22
N SER A 183 17.04 -7.84 8.34
CA SER A 183 17.88 -8.30 9.46
C SER A 183 19.38 -8.03 9.21
N GLY A 184 19.72 -7.47 8.05
CA GLY A 184 21.09 -7.24 7.62
C GLY A 184 21.68 -5.88 8.05
N PRO A 185 22.94 -5.59 7.70
CA PRO A 185 23.59 -4.32 8.02
C PRO A 185 22.80 -3.12 7.49
N PRO A 186 22.82 -1.95 8.17
CA PRO A 186 22.07 -0.76 7.74
C PRO A 186 22.34 -0.31 6.29
N ARG A 187 23.53 -0.62 5.74
CA ARG A 187 23.87 -0.36 4.34
C ARG A 187 23.00 -1.19 3.39
N VAL A 188 22.78 -2.47 3.70
CA VAL A 188 21.94 -3.37 2.89
C VAL A 188 20.48 -2.89 2.90
N VAL A 189 19.96 -2.53 4.08
CA VAL A 189 18.60 -1.98 4.20
C VAL A 189 18.45 -0.71 3.35
N ARG A 190 19.39 0.23 3.43
CA ARG A 190 19.35 1.46 2.61
C ARG A 190 19.38 1.15 1.11
N SER A 191 20.24 0.24 0.66
CA SER A 191 20.32 -0.17 -0.74
C SER A 191 18.99 -0.77 -1.23
N LEU A 192 18.33 -1.59 -0.39
CA LEU A 192 17.02 -2.16 -0.72
C LEU A 192 15.92 -1.10 -0.80
N LEU A 193 15.92 -0.10 0.09
CA LEU A 193 14.98 1.03 0.02
C LEU A 193 15.19 1.86 -1.25
N VAL A 194 16.43 2.15 -1.63
CA VAL A 194 16.72 2.89 -2.89
C VAL A 194 16.28 2.06 -4.11
N ALA A 195 16.64 0.78 -4.15
CA ALA A 195 16.27 -0.11 -5.25
C ALA A 195 14.75 -0.26 -5.37
N GLY A 196 14.03 -0.43 -4.25
CA GLY A 196 12.57 -0.51 -4.22
C GLY A 196 11.90 0.78 -4.69
N GLY A 197 12.45 1.96 -4.35
CA GLY A 197 11.93 3.25 -4.77
C GLY A 197 12.11 3.51 -6.26
N LEU A 198 13.27 3.13 -6.81
CA LEU A 198 13.53 3.16 -8.26
C LEU A 198 12.60 2.21 -9.01
N LEU A 199 12.48 0.98 -8.54
CA LEU A 199 11.59 -0.02 -9.14
C LEU A 199 10.12 0.43 -9.11
N SER A 200 9.66 0.96 -7.98
CA SER A 200 8.31 1.53 -7.85
C SER A 200 8.07 2.66 -8.85
N SER A 201 9.04 3.55 -9.02
CA SER A 201 8.97 4.66 -9.98
C SER A 201 8.90 4.16 -11.43
N VAL A 202 9.71 3.15 -11.78
CA VAL A 202 9.69 2.52 -13.10
C VAL A 202 8.34 1.84 -13.35
N ILE A 203 7.81 1.08 -12.37
CA ILE A 203 6.52 0.40 -12.49
C ILE A 203 5.37 1.40 -12.64
N LEU A 204 5.39 2.51 -11.89
CA LEU A 204 4.41 3.60 -12.06
C LEU A 204 4.46 4.17 -13.47
N TYR A 205 5.66 4.42 -14.00
CA TYR A 205 5.84 4.96 -15.33
C TYR A 205 5.35 4.00 -16.42
N VAL A 206 5.76 2.73 -16.34
CA VAL A 206 5.37 1.70 -17.30
C VAL A 206 3.87 1.42 -17.20
N GLY A 207 3.29 1.39 -16.00
CA GLY A 207 1.86 1.22 -15.80
C GLY A 207 1.04 2.38 -16.34
N TRP A 208 1.51 3.61 -16.17
CA TRP A 208 0.88 4.78 -16.79
C TRP A 208 0.93 4.71 -18.33
N ARG A 209 2.08 4.37 -18.91
CA ARG A 209 2.19 4.18 -20.38
C ARG A 209 1.24 3.09 -20.86
N LEU A 210 1.25 1.94 -20.19
CA LEU A 210 0.40 0.80 -20.51
C LEU A 210 -1.09 1.16 -20.45
N HIS A 211 -1.50 1.92 -19.43
CA HIS A 211 -2.86 2.43 -19.31
C HIS A 211 -3.24 3.32 -20.51
N ARG A 212 -2.36 4.24 -20.91
CA ARG A 212 -2.61 5.12 -22.07
C ARG A 212 -2.73 4.34 -23.37
N ASP A 213 -1.84 3.40 -23.62
CA ASP A 213 -1.85 2.60 -24.84
C ASP A 213 -3.14 1.75 -24.98
N VAL A 214 -3.73 1.34 -23.86
CA VAL A 214 -4.90 0.45 -23.86
C VAL A 214 -6.24 1.18 -23.72
N GLU A 215 -6.32 2.17 -22.85
CA GLU A 215 -7.58 2.82 -22.46
C GLU A 215 -7.77 4.22 -23.06
N VAL A 216 -6.74 4.80 -23.69
CA VAL A 216 -6.79 6.17 -24.27
C VAL A 216 -6.61 6.15 -25.79
N SER A 217 -5.78 5.26 -26.33
CA SER A 217 -5.52 5.17 -27.79
C SER A 217 -6.59 4.38 -28.58
N LYS A 218 -7.67 3.94 -27.93
CA LYS A 218 -8.84 3.31 -28.57
C LYS A 218 -10.00 4.29 -28.62
#